data_AF-A0A2D5AH27-F1
#
_entry.id   AF-A0A2D5AH27-F1
#
_cell.length_a   1.000
_cell.length_b   1.000
_cell.length_c   1.000
_cell.angle_alpha   90.00
_cell.angle_beta   90.00
_cell.angle_gamma   90.00
#
_symmetry.space_group_name_H-M   'P 1'
#
loop_
_entity.id
_entity.type
_entity.pdbx_description
1 polymer ?
#
loop_
_entity_poly.entity_id
_entity_poly.type
_entity_poly.pdbx_seq_one_letter_code
_entity_poly.pdbx_strand_id
1 'polypeptide(L)'
;MDAKTILNPKWWLLAFGVLFFLAGLSNYLGAEGSADTAYPGDYTARDVFYEQTFGLFTMVAATLAIVTSLKVSGRELSILSMTSSGVMMAFMVLHYLAGENVNYGFNDPVILGVVLSLLALLGIAGFLHLEEGGETPTENTSEG
;
A
#
# COMPACT_ATOMS: atom_id res chain seq x y z
N MET A 1 -9.17 20.42 -11.15
CA MET A 1 -8.90 19.79 -9.85
C MET A 1 -7.49 20.18 -9.44
N ASP A 2 -7.29 20.61 -8.20
CA ASP A 2 -5.95 20.88 -7.68
C ASP A 2 -5.28 19.58 -7.20
N ALA A 3 -3.98 19.66 -6.87
CA ALA A 3 -3.22 18.50 -6.42
C ALA A 3 -3.77 17.87 -5.13
N LYS A 4 -4.30 18.67 -4.20
CA LYS A 4 -4.86 18.19 -2.92
C LYS A 4 -6.15 17.37 -3.12
N THR A 5 -6.98 17.78 -4.07
CA THR A 5 -8.21 17.07 -4.43
C THR A 5 -7.89 15.69 -5.01
N ILE A 6 -6.86 15.58 -5.85
CA ILE A 6 -6.45 14.32 -6.49
C ILE A 6 -5.68 13.44 -5.48
N LEU A 7 -4.77 14.04 -4.71
CA LEU A 7 -3.90 13.36 -3.74
C LEU A 7 -4.51 13.39 -2.33
N ASN A 8 -5.76 12.95 -2.21
CA ASN A 8 -6.41 12.84 -0.91
C ASN A 8 -6.05 11.49 -0.26
N PRO A 9 -5.39 11.47 0.92
CA PRO A 9 -4.88 10.25 1.53
C PRO A 9 -5.98 9.23 1.86
N LYS A 10 -7.20 9.68 2.17
CA LYS A 10 -8.35 8.79 2.42
C LYS A 10 -8.67 7.96 1.19
N TRP A 11 -8.85 8.62 0.05
CA TRP A 11 -9.26 7.94 -1.18
C TRP A 11 -8.15 7.05 -1.74
N TRP A 12 -6.89 7.44 -1.58
CA TRP A 12 -5.74 6.62 -1.94
C TRP A 12 -5.61 5.36 -1.09
N LEU A 13 -5.70 5.48 0.24
CA LEU A 13 -5.68 4.30 1.13
C LEU A 13 -6.85 3.35 0.87
N LEU A 14 -8.05 3.90 0.61
CA LEU A 14 -9.20 3.08 0.26
C LEU A 14 -8.99 2.34 -1.06
N ALA A 15 -8.52 3.05 -2.10
CA ALA A 15 -8.29 2.46 -3.41
C ALA A 15 -7.23 1.36 -3.35
N PHE A 16 -6.08 1.64 -2.71
CA PHE A 16 -5.04 0.62 -2.51
C PHE A 16 -5.57 -0.54 -1.68
N GLY A 17 -6.25 -0.27 -0.58
CA GLY A 17 -6.84 -1.30 0.26
C GLY A 17 -7.78 -2.23 -0.54
N VAL A 18 -8.69 -1.70 -1.33
CA VAL A 18 -9.59 -2.53 -2.14
C VAL A 18 -8.82 -3.32 -3.21
N LEU A 19 -7.92 -2.68 -3.96
CA LEU A 19 -7.17 -3.32 -5.02
C LEU A 19 -6.27 -4.44 -4.50
N PHE A 20 -5.52 -4.19 -3.43
CA PHE A 20 -4.63 -5.19 -2.84
C PHE A 20 -5.38 -6.28 -2.08
N PHE A 21 -6.56 -6.00 -1.54
CA PHE A 21 -7.41 -7.06 -0.99
C PHE A 21 -7.84 -8.04 -2.08
N LEU A 22 -8.30 -7.54 -3.23
CA LEU A 22 -8.68 -8.37 -4.37
C LEU A 22 -7.47 -9.11 -4.96
N ALA A 23 -6.32 -8.46 -5.07
CA ALA A 23 -5.09 -9.10 -5.54
C ALA A 23 -4.63 -10.23 -4.59
N GLY A 24 -4.63 -9.98 -3.28
CA GLY A 24 -4.30 -10.98 -2.26
C GLY A 24 -5.27 -12.16 -2.26
N LEU A 25 -6.57 -11.89 -2.42
CA LEU A 25 -7.59 -12.94 -2.55
C LEU A 25 -7.38 -13.78 -3.82
N SER A 26 -7.08 -13.12 -4.95
CA SER A 26 -6.76 -13.81 -6.20
C SER A 26 -5.52 -14.69 -6.06
N ASN A 27 -4.47 -14.22 -5.39
CA ASN A 27 -3.26 -15.00 -5.13
C ASN A 27 -3.55 -16.19 -4.21
N TYR A 28 -4.35 -15.98 -3.16
CA TYR A 28 -4.70 -17.03 -2.20
C TYR A 28 -5.48 -18.17 -2.87
N LEU A 29 -6.49 -17.84 -3.68
CA LEU A 29 -7.32 -18.83 -4.37
C LEU A 29 -6.60 -19.45 -5.57
N GLY A 30 -5.73 -18.69 -6.24
CA GLY A 30 -4.96 -19.11 -7.41
C GLY A 30 -3.53 -19.55 -7.12
N ALA A 31 -3.21 -19.90 -5.87
CA ALA A 31 -1.84 -20.06 -5.39
C ALA A 31 -1.01 -21.09 -6.17
N GLU A 32 -1.62 -22.15 -6.72
CA GLU A 32 -0.90 -23.10 -7.58
C GLU A 32 -0.39 -22.44 -8.87
N GLY A 33 -1.23 -21.63 -9.52
CA GLY A 33 -0.83 -20.89 -10.72
C GLY A 33 0.17 -19.78 -10.42
N SER A 34 0.05 -19.12 -9.27
CA SER A 34 1.06 -18.17 -8.79
C SER A 34 2.40 -18.86 -8.52
N ALA A 35 2.39 -20.05 -7.91
CA ALA A 35 3.61 -20.81 -7.63
C ALA A 35 4.28 -21.29 -8.92
N ASP A 36 3.51 -21.75 -9.92
CA ASP A 36 4.06 -22.09 -11.23
C ASP A 36 4.59 -20.86 -11.98
N THR A 37 3.97 -19.69 -11.83
CA THR A 37 4.52 -18.44 -12.39
C THR A 37 5.82 -18.05 -11.68
N ALA A 38 5.86 -18.20 -10.35
CA ALA A 38 7.01 -17.87 -9.53
C ALA A 38 8.21 -18.80 -9.76
N TYR A 39 7.94 -20.10 -9.94
CA TYR A 39 8.93 -21.16 -10.13
C TYR A 39 8.50 -22.12 -11.26
N PRO A 40 8.62 -21.70 -12.54
CA PRO A 40 8.07 -22.45 -13.68
C PRO A 40 8.60 -23.88 -13.77
N GLY A 41 7.68 -24.84 -13.65
CA GLY A 41 7.99 -26.27 -13.80
C GLY A 41 8.75 -26.93 -12.64
N ASP A 42 9.00 -26.23 -11.54
CA ASP A 42 9.75 -26.75 -10.37
C ASP A 42 9.13 -26.34 -9.01
N TYR A 43 7.89 -25.83 -9.01
CA TYR A 43 7.23 -25.45 -7.77
C TYR A 43 6.84 -26.67 -6.93
N THR A 44 6.95 -26.52 -5.61
CA THR A 44 6.58 -27.53 -4.62
C THR A 44 5.30 -27.16 -3.88
N ALA A 45 4.74 -28.09 -3.11
CA ALA A 45 3.61 -27.78 -2.22
C ALA A 45 3.94 -26.69 -1.19
N ARG A 46 5.22 -26.50 -0.84
CA ARG A 46 5.66 -25.41 0.04
C ARG A 46 5.55 -24.06 -0.64
N ASP A 47 5.80 -23.99 -1.95
CA ASP A 47 5.72 -22.74 -2.71
C ASP A 47 4.25 -22.34 -2.92
N VAL A 48 3.34 -23.31 -3.12
CA VAL A 48 1.89 -23.05 -3.08
C VAL A 48 1.45 -22.49 -1.74
N PHE A 49 1.92 -23.10 -0.63
CA PHE A 49 1.63 -22.58 0.70
C PHE A 49 2.20 -21.17 0.90
N TYR A 50 3.41 -20.90 0.41
CA TYR A 50 4.02 -19.58 0.45
C TYR A 50 3.14 -18.55 -0.25
N GLU A 51 2.66 -18.84 -1.47
CA GLU A 51 1.77 -17.94 -2.22
C GLU A 51 0.42 -17.72 -1.52
N GLN A 52 -0.15 -18.75 -0.89
CA GLN A 52 -1.33 -18.59 -0.03
C GLN A 52 -1.03 -17.64 1.13
N THR A 53 0.06 -17.84 1.85
CA THR A 53 0.40 -16.95 2.97
C THR A 53 0.70 -15.54 2.50
N PHE A 54 1.36 -15.35 1.36
CA PHE A 54 1.61 -14.05 0.77
C PHE A 54 0.30 -13.32 0.48
N GLY A 55 -0.63 -13.99 -0.23
CA GLY A 55 -1.96 -13.45 -0.50
C GLY A 55 -2.74 -13.11 0.77
N LEU A 56 -2.67 -13.96 1.79
CA LEU A 56 -3.29 -13.71 3.10
C LEU A 56 -2.73 -12.46 3.79
N PHE A 57 -1.40 -12.32 3.86
CA PHE A 57 -0.78 -11.15 4.48
C PHE A 57 -1.05 -9.87 3.68
N THR A 58 -1.10 -9.94 2.34
CA THR A 58 -1.55 -8.83 1.51
C THR A 58 -2.98 -8.41 1.86
N MET A 59 -3.91 -9.35 2.01
CA MET A 59 -5.29 -9.05 2.43
C MET A 59 -5.37 -8.41 3.83
N VAL A 60 -4.52 -8.84 4.78
CA VAL A 60 -4.46 -8.23 6.12
C VAL A 60 -3.99 -6.78 6.03
N ALA A 61 -2.88 -6.51 5.36
CA ALA A 61 -2.36 -5.15 5.17
C ALA A 61 -3.37 -4.25 4.43
N ALA A 62 -4.01 -4.80 3.39
CA ALA A 62 -5.05 -4.13 2.63
C ALA A 62 -6.27 -3.77 3.49
N THR A 63 -6.72 -4.69 4.36
CA THR A 63 -7.83 -4.44 5.30
C THR A 63 -7.48 -3.33 6.28
N LEU A 64 -6.24 -3.28 6.79
CA LEU A 64 -5.78 -2.18 7.63
C LEU A 64 -5.84 -0.84 6.88
N ALA A 65 -5.39 -0.78 5.62
CA ALA A 65 -5.50 0.43 4.80
C ALA A 65 -6.96 0.88 4.61
N ILE A 66 -7.89 -0.06 4.34
CA ILE A 66 -9.33 0.23 4.26
C ILE A 66 -9.84 0.81 5.58
N VAL A 67 -9.58 0.14 6.70
CA VAL A 67 -10.05 0.59 8.02
C VAL A 67 -9.48 1.97 8.36
N THR A 68 -8.19 2.20 8.11
CA THR A 68 -7.56 3.51 8.30
C THR A 68 -8.26 4.59 7.48
N SER A 69 -8.55 4.33 6.20
CA SER A 69 -9.25 5.29 5.33
C SER A 69 -10.66 5.63 5.83
N LEU A 70 -11.36 4.68 6.46
CA LEU A 70 -12.74 4.85 6.90
C LEU A 70 -12.84 5.45 8.31
N LYS A 71 -11.84 5.26 9.16
CA LYS A 71 -11.93 5.53 10.60
C LYS A 71 -10.96 6.60 11.09
N VAL A 72 -9.90 6.90 10.35
CA VAL A 72 -8.92 7.91 10.73
C VAL A 72 -9.09 9.14 9.84
N SER A 73 -8.94 10.33 10.42
CA SER A 73 -9.09 11.61 9.73
C SER A 73 -8.03 12.60 10.22
N GLY A 74 -7.95 13.77 9.58
CA GLY A 74 -7.08 14.85 10.01
C GLY A 74 -5.59 14.49 9.95
N ARG A 75 -4.84 15.00 10.92
CA ARG A 75 -3.38 14.90 10.95
C ARG A 75 -2.91 13.45 11.11
N GLU A 76 -3.64 12.64 11.86
CA GLU A 76 -3.32 11.23 12.10
C GLU A 76 -3.40 10.42 10.80
N LEU A 77 -4.40 10.68 9.95
CA LEU A 77 -4.52 10.04 8.65
C LEU A 77 -3.33 10.39 7.75
N SER A 78 -2.92 11.66 7.77
CA SER A 78 -1.76 12.16 7.03
C SER A 78 -0.46 11.48 7.46
N ILE A 79 -0.23 11.37 8.78
CA ILE A 79 0.94 10.67 9.34
C ILE A 79 0.92 9.17 8.99
N LEU A 80 -0.23 8.51 9.08
CA LEU A 80 -0.36 7.10 8.72
C LEU A 80 -0.15 6.87 7.23
N SER A 81 -0.62 7.78 6.36
CA SER A 81 -0.38 7.74 4.91
C SER A 81 1.11 7.85 4.60
N MET A 82 1.82 8.80 5.22
CA MET A 82 3.27 8.97 5.05
C MET A 82 4.06 7.76 5.56
N THR A 83 3.73 7.30 6.77
CA THR A 83 4.42 6.17 7.40
C THR A 83 4.20 4.88 6.63
N SER A 84 2.95 4.58 6.25
CA SER A 84 2.62 3.38 5.47
C SER A 84 3.28 3.40 4.09
N SER A 85 3.32 4.56 3.41
CA SER A 85 4.08 4.73 2.18
C SER A 85 5.54 4.31 2.35
N GLY A 86 6.24 4.87 3.34
CA GLY A 86 7.66 4.56 3.56
C GLY A 86 7.90 3.08 3.91
N VAL A 87 7.08 2.52 4.80
CA VAL A 87 7.16 1.10 5.19
C VAL A 87 6.92 0.18 4.00
N MET A 88 5.89 0.45 3.20
CA MET A 88 5.57 -0.38 2.03
C MET A 88 6.62 -0.24 0.92
N MET A 89 7.21 0.95 0.72
CA MET A 89 8.30 1.10 -0.23
C MET A 89 9.51 0.27 0.19
N ALA A 90 9.90 0.32 1.47
CA ALA A 90 10.98 -0.51 1.99
C ALA A 90 10.67 -2.00 1.84
N PHE A 91 9.45 -2.42 2.16
CA PHE A 91 9.00 -3.80 1.96
C PHE A 91 9.11 -4.23 0.49
N MET A 92 8.63 -3.42 -0.47
CA MET A 92 8.67 -3.77 -1.89
C MET A 92 10.10 -3.88 -2.43
N VAL A 93 11.00 -2.99 -2.01
CA VAL A 93 12.42 -3.08 -2.39
C VAL A 93 13.07 -4.33 -1.80
N LEU A 94 12.84 -4.61 -0.51
CA LEU A 94 13.41 -5.80 0.14
C LEU A 94 12.85 -7.09 -0.44
N HIS A 95 11.55 -7.13 -0.75
CA HIS A 95 10.93 -8.27 -1.41
C HIS A 95 11.52 -8.50 -2.79
N TYR A 96 11.69 -7.46 -3.60
CA TYR A 96 12.33 -7.56 -4.91
C TYR A 96 13.76 -8.11 -4.79
N LEU A 97 14.57 -7.57 -3.88
CA LEU A 97 15.93 -8.05 -3.65
C LEU A 97 15.96 -9.51 -3.16
N ALA A 98 15.00 -9.93 -2.34
CA ALA A 98 14.86 -11.32 -1.94
C ALA A 98 14.51 -12.22 -3.13
N GLY A 99 13.61 -11.78 -4.01
CA GLY A 99 13.21 -12.48 -5.23
C GLY A 99 14.35 -12.67 -6.24
N GLU A 100 15.26 -11.69 -6.36
CA GLU A 100 16.42 -11.79 -7.25
C GLU A 100 17.33 -12.96 -6.88
N ASN A 101 17.45 -13.27 -5.58
CA ASN A 101 18.30 -14.37 -5.11
C ASN A 101 17.80 -15.75 -5.54
N VAL A 102 16.52 -15.86 -5.91
CA VAL A 102 15.86 -17.13 -6.25
C VAL A 102 15.24 -17.13 -7.66
N ASN A 103 15.51 -16.09 -8.47
CA ASN A 103 14.89 -15.88 -9.78
C ASN A 103 13.36 -15.94 -9.74
N TYR A 104 12.75 -15.30 -8.74
CA TYR A 104 11.30 -15.28 -8.54
C TYR A 104 10.58 -14.69 -9.77
N GLY A 105 9.68 -15.46 -10.39
CA GLY A 105 9.09 -15.11 -11.69
C GLY A 105 8.26 -13.82 -11.74
N PHE A 106 7.85 -13.26 -10.59
CA PHE A 106 7.17 -11.96 -10.52
C PHE A 106 8.11 -10.76 -10.34
N ASN A 107 9.42 -10.98 -10.28
CA ASN A 107 10.39 -9.88 -10.19
C ASN A 107 10.49 -9.12 -11.51
N ASP A 108 9.66 -8.08 -11.64
CA ASP A 108 9.72 -7.13 -12.74
C ASP A 108 10.09 -5.73 -12.22
N PRO A 109 11.25 -5.17 -12.61
CA PRO A 109 11.69 -3.85 -12.16
C PRO A 109 10.79 -2.70 -12.64
N VAL A 110 10.09 -2.87 -13.77
CA VAL A 110 9.12 -1.88 -14.27
C VAL A 110 7.89 -1.85 -13.37
N ILE A 111 7.36 -3.02 -13.01
CA ILE A 111 6.22 -3.12 -12.08
C ILE A 111 6.62 -2.57 -10.71
N LEU A 112 7.82 -2.89 -10.22
CA LEU A 112 8.35 -2.30 -8.98
C LEU A 112 8.37 -0.77 -9.08
N GLY A 113 8.89 -0.19 -10.16
CA GLY A 113 8.93 1.25 -10.36
C GLY A 113 7.55 1.90 -10.34
N VAL A 114 6.54 1.26 -10.94
CA VAL A 114 5.14 1.72 -10.90
C VAL A 114 4.60 1.70 -9.46
N VAL A 115 4.78 0.59 -8.74
CA VAL A 115 4.31 0.45 -7.36
C VAL A 115 4.98 1.46 -6.43
N LEU A 116 6.30 1.65 -6.54
CA LEU A 116 7.04 2.64 -5.75
C LEU A 116 6.58 4.07 -6.05
N SER A 117 6.25 4.38 -7.30
CA SER A 117 5.71 5.69 -7.68
C SER A 117 4.33 5.93 -7.06
N LEU A 118 3.45 4.93 -7.09
CA LEU A 118 2.13 4.99 -6.46
C LEU A 118 2.22 5.14 -4.94
N LEU A 119 3.12 4.41 -4.29
CA LEU A 119 3.37 4.56 -2.86
C LEU A 119 3.94 5.95 -2.55
N ALA A 120 4.91 6.45 -3.32
CA ALA A 120 5.42 7.80 -3.13
C ALA A 120 4.33 8.88 -3.24
N LEU A 121 3.39 8.72 -4.17
CA LEU A 121 2.23 9.61 -4.29
C LEU A 121 1.29 9.54 -3.06
N LEU A 122 1.12 8.36 -2.45
CA LEU A 122 0.43 8.23 -1.16
C LEU A 122 1.17 8.96 -0.02
N GLY A 123 2.51 8.89 -0.01
CA GLY A 123 3.32 9.64 0.94
C GLY A 123 3.18 11.15 0.77
N ILE A 124 3.23 11.62 -0.48
CA ILE A 124 3.01 13.03 -0.84
C ILE A 124 1.59 13.46 -0.49
N ALA A 125 0.58 12.62 -0.73
CA ALA A 125 -0.81 12.87 -0.33
C ALA A 125 -0.92 13.15 1.17
N GLY A 126 -0.27 12.32 2.00
CA GLY A 126 -0.20 12.54 3.44
C GLY A 126 0.52 13.84 3.81
N PHE A 127 1.67 14.11 3.20
CA PHE A 127 2.43 15.35 3.46
C PHE A 127 1.62 16.62 3.14
N LEU A 128 0.91 16.65 2.01
CA LEU A 128 0.11 17.80 1.59
C LEU A 128 -1.07 18.11 2.54
N HIS A 129 -1.52 17.13 3.32
CA HIS A 129 -2.65 17.23 4.25
C HIS A 129 -2.20 17.20 5.73
N LEU A 130 -0.89 17.32 6.01
CA LEU A 130 -0.34 17.16 7.37
C LEU A 130 -0.76 18.28 8.33
N GLU A 131 -0.93 19.50 7.81
CA GLU A 131 -1.27 20.69 8.59
C GLU A 131 -2.78 20.94 8.68
N GLU A 132 -3.60 20.28 7.86
CA GLU A 132 -5.06 20.47 7.86
C GLU A 132 -5.76 19.85 9.07
N GLY A 133 -5.04 19.05 9.88
CA GLY A 133 -5.51 18.55 11.17
C GLY A 133 -5.01 19.35 12.37
N GLY A 134 -4.26 20.44 12.15
CA GLY A 134 -3.95 21.43 13.18
C GLY A 134 -4.92 22.60 13.00
N GLU A 135 -5.73 22.87 14.02
CA GLU A 135 -6.60 24.05 14.07
C GLU A 135 -5.87 25.31 13.56
N THR A 136 -6.54 26.09 12.72
CA THR A 136 -6.19 27.50 12.52
C THR A 136 -6.25 28.24 13.86
N PRO A 137 -5.19 28.91 14.33
CA PRO A 137 -5.27 29.79 15.49
C PRO A 137 -6.03 31.08 15.16
N THR A 138 -7.16 31.26 15.84
CA THR A 138 -7.82 32.49 16.30
C THR A 138 -7.94 33.71 15.37
N GLU A 139 -9.17 34.14 15.10
CA GLU A 139 -9.48 35.58 15.12
C GLU A 139 -10.18 35.89 16.45
N ASN A 140 -9.43 36.47 17.38
CA ASN A 140 -9.98 37.13 18.57
C ASN A 140 -10.82 38.32 18.09
N THR A 141 -12.14 38.19 18.03
CA THR A 141 -13.00 39.37 18.05
C THR A 141 -13.21 39.78 19.51
N SER A 142 -12.21 40.46 20.08
CA SER A 142 -12.43 41.37 21.21
C SER A 142 -12.59 42.78 20.65
N GLU A 143 -13.79 43.13 20.20
CA GLU A 143 -14.19 44.53 20.04
C GLU A 143 -15.66 44.69 20.41
N GLY A 144 -15.92 45.53 21.43
CA GLY A 144 -17.23 46.13 21.72
C GLY A 144 -17.83 45.77 23.06
#